data_AF-A0A7X0LJ24-F1
#
_entry.id   AF-A0A7X0LJ24-F1
#
_cell.length_a   1.000
_cell.length_b   1.000
_cell.length_c   1.000
_cell.angle_alpha   90.00
_cell.angle_beta   90.00
_cell.angle_gamma   90.00
#
_symmetry.space_group_name_H-M   'P 1'
#
loop_
_entity.id
_entity.type
_entity.pdbx_description
1 polymer ?
#
loop_
_entity_poly.entity_id
_entity_poly.type
_entity_poly.pdbx_seq_one_letter_code
_entity_poly.pdbx_strand_id
1 'polypeptide(L)'
;MKHRVKCTLCGNPLTTWLELVSSDFDPEWKDGENVIPQGKYWIVDDGMVNLEGQILIHLDDRLNLTNHPESERWVGCCGPSAGMPNQLCGKCGAEVATEVSDCWTSYYVHFEQDKTDLMAESDL
;
A
#
# COMPACT_ATOMS: atom_id res chain seq x y z
N MET A 1 15.75 1.58 -10.82
CA MET A 1 16.07 0.49 -9.87
C MET A 1 14.75 0.01 -9.31
N LYS A 2 14.54 -1.31 -9.24
CA LYS A 2 13.28 -1.88 -8.76
C LYS A 2 13.38 -2.24 -7.28
N HIS A 3 12.27 -2.07 -6.58
CA HIS A 3 12.10 -2.43 -5.19
C HIS A 3 10.84 -3.27 -5.01
N ARG A 4 10.71 -3.94 -3.88
CA ARG A 4 9.43 -4.47 -3.41
C ARG A 4 9.27 -4.18 -1.94
N VAL A 5 8.03 -4.06 -1.48
CA VAL A 5 7.75 -3.97 -0.05
C VAL A 5 7.83 -5.37 0.54
N LYS A 6 8.51 -5.54 1.67
CA LYS A 6 8.56 -6.79 2.44
C LYS A 6 8.03 -6.57 3.84
N CYS A 7 7.48 -7.62 4.45
CA CYS A 7 7.16 -7.64 5.86
C CYS A 7 8.44 -7.71 6.69
N THR A 8 8.63 -6.79 7.65
CA THR A 8 9.82 -6.77 8.52
C THR A 8 9.87 -7.97 9.47
N LEU A 9 8.70 -8.53 9.85
CA LEU A 9 8.61 -9.66 10.78
C LEU A 9 9.07 -11.00 10.16
N CYS A 10 8.77 -11.25 8.88
CA CYS A 10 9.01 -12.57 8.26
C CYS A 10 9.68 -12.55 6.89
N GLY A 11 10.01 -11.36 6.36
CA GLY A 11 10.66 -11.16 5.07
C GLY A 11 9.78 -11.45 3.85
N ASN A 12 8.50 -11.76 4.03
CA ASN A 12 7.61 -12.08 2.91
C ASN A 12 7.42 -10.86 1.99
N PRO A 13 7.59 -10.99 0.66
CA PRO A 13 7.28 -9.91 -0.25
C PRO A 13 5.78 -9.63 -0.27
N LEU A 14 5.41 -8.36 -0.17
CA LEU A 14 4.05 -7.84 -0.09
C LEU A 14 3.58 -7.17 -1.38
N THR A 15 4.50 -7.01 -2.34
CA THR A 15 4.23 -6.42 -3.66
C THR A 15 4.95 -7.18 -4.76
N THR A 16 4.55 -6.92 -6.01
CA THR A 16 5.40 -7.12 -7.19
C THR A 16 6.65 -6.24 -7.12
N TRP A 17 7.53 -6.33 -8.13
CA TRP A 17 8.63 -5.39 -8.28
C TRP A 17 8.12 -4.05 -8.84
N LEU A 18 8.45 -2.97 -8.15
CA LEU A 18 7.97 -1.62 -8.39
C LEU A 18 9.11 -0.65 -8.62
N GLU A 19 8.84 0.40 -9.37
CA GLU A 19 9.74 1.54 -9.57
C GLU A 19 9.23 2.75 -8.79
N LEU A 20 10.16 3.55 -8.25
CA LEU A 20 9.77 4.82 -7.64
C LEU A 20 9.14 5.71 -8.73
N VAL A 21 8.07 6.41 -8.39
CA VAL A 21 7.53 7.47 -9.24
C VAL A 21 8.61 8.52 -9.57
N SER A 22 8.42 9.26 -10.66
CA SER A 22 9.37 10.30 -11.05
C SER A 22 9.35 11.45 -10.03
N SER A 23 10.42 12.25 -9.99
CA SER A 23 10.54 13.36 -9.04
C SER A 23 9.54 14.49 -9.28
N ASP A 24 8.92 14.54 -10.46
CA ASP A 24 7.87 15.48 -10.87
C ASP A 24 6.47 14.85 -10.76
N PHE A 25 6.34 13.69 -10.12
CA PHE A 25 5.05 13.04 -9.91
C PHE A 25 4.16 13.90 -9.01
N ASP A 26 2.97 14.22 -9.52
CA ASP A 26 1.93 14.95 -8.82
C ASP A 26 0.67 14.06 -8.75
N PRO A 27 0.29 13.55 -7.57
CA PRO A 27 -0.81 12.60 -7.44
C PRO A 27 -2.17 13.27 -7.68
N GLU A 28 -2.95 12.73 -8.62
CA GLU A 28 -4.34 13.13 -8.81
C GLU A 28 -5.28 12.29 -7.92
N TRP A 29 -5.93 12.94 -6.95
CA TRP A 29 -6.87 12.31 -6.03
C TRP A 29 -8.29 12.37 -6.58
N LYS A 30 -8.65 11.39 -7.40
CA LYS A 30 -10.00 11.24 -7.95
C LYS A 30 -10.73 10.06 -7.32
N ASP A 31 -12.02 10.24 -7.09
CA ASP A 31 -12.88 9.17 -6.60
C ASP A 31 -12.94 8.04 -7.62
N GLY A 32 -12.75 6.80 -7.17
CA GLY A 32 -12.86 5.64 -8.03
C GLY A 32 -11.62 5.31 -8.87
N GLU A 33 -10.53 6.07 -8.72
CA GLU A 33 -9.32 5.92 -9.53
C GLU A 33 -8.08 5.63 -8.68
N ASN A 34 -7.14 4.85 -9.23
CA ASN A 34 -5.85 4.60 -8.58
C ASN A 34 -4.99 5.86 -8.59
N VAL A 35 -4.47 6.24 -7.43
CA VAL A 35 -3.58 7.39 -7.28
C VAL A 35 -2.21 7.10 -7.89
N ILE A 36 -1.71 5.89 -7.64
CA ILE A 36 -0.39 5.46 -8.09
C ILE A 36 -0.52 4.64 -9.37
N PRO A 37 0.24 4.96 -10.44
CA PRO A 37 0.27 4.12 -11.63
C PRO A 37 0.74 2.70 -11.31
N GLN A 38 0.15 1.69 -11.94
CA GLN A 38 0.56 0.30 -11.79
C GLN A 38 2.06 0.10 -12.12
N GLY A 39 2.73 -0.76 -11.35
CA GLY A 39 4.17 -1.01 -11.42
C GLY A 39 5.02 0.05 -10.73
N LYS A 40 4.40 1.00 -10.02
CA LYS A 40 5.10 2.07 -9.31
C LYS A 40 4.76 2.13 -7.83
N TYR A 41 5.61 2.80 -7.07
CA TYR A 41 5.33 3.20 -5.69
C TYR A 41 5.72 4.65 -5.47
N TRP A 42 5.08 5.28 -4.48
CA TRP A 42 5.41 6.60 -4.00
C TRP A 42 5.68 6.55 -2.49
N ILE A 43 6.68 7.30 -2.03
CA ILE A 43 6.90 7.55 -0.60
C ILE A 43 6.35 8.95 -0.36
N VAL A 44 5.31 9.06 0.45
CA VAL A 44 4.65 10.35 0.72
C VAL A 44 5.65 11.27 1.43
N ASP A 45 5.91 12.44 0.87
CA ASP A 45 6.92 13.38 1.35
C ASP A 45 6.33 14.58 2.10
N ASP A 46 5.18 15.12 1.68
CA ASP A 46 4.41 16.14 2.40
C ASP A 46 2.95 16.24 1.86
N GLY A 47 2.03 16.82 2.64
CA GLY A 47 0.71 17.25 2.17
C GLY A 47 -0.49 16.35 2.51
N MET A 48 -0.27 15.13 3.00
CA MET A 48 -1.33 14.26 3.50
C MET A 48 -1.14 13.90 4.97
N VAL A 49 -1.99 14.48 5.82
CA VAL A 49 -2.03 14.20 7.27
C VAL A 49 -2.21 12.69 7.48
N ASN A 50 -1.32 12.09 8.27
CA ASN A 50 -1.27 10.66 8.64
C ASN A 50 -0.76 9.67 7.58
N LEU A 51 -0.27 10.11 6.42
CA LEU A 51 0.38 9.23 5.43
C LEU A 51 1.86 9.57 5.19
N GLU A 52 2.38 10.61 5.83
CA GLU A 52 3.77 11.06 5.66
C GLU A 52 4.79 9.92 5.88
N GLY A 53 5.68 9.76 4.91
CA GLY A 53 6.69 8.72 4.82
C GLY A 53 6.17 7.32 4.53
N GLN A 54 4.86 7.10 4.36
CA GLN A 54 4.33 5.79 4.02
C GLN A 54 4.53 5.48 2.54
N ILE A 55 4.59 4.18 2.23
CA ILE A 55 4.70 3.69 0.85
C ILE A 55 3.29 3.46 0.31
N LEU A 56 2.94 4.11 -0.79
CA LEU A 56 1.68 3.92 -1.52
C LEU A 56 1.91 3.18 -2.83
N ILE A 57 0.98 2.28 -3.19
CA ILE A 57 1.00 1.51 -4.44
C ILE A 57 -0.40 1.42 -5.07
N HIS A 58 -0.43 0.97 -6.33
CA HIS A 58 -1.64 0.58 -7.04
C HIS A 58 -2.26 -0.69 -6.40
N LEU A 59 -3.60 -0.82 -6.44
CA LEU A 59 -4.29 -1.98 -5.85
C LEU A 59 -3.78 -3.33 -6.42
N ASP A 60 -3.58 -3.40 -7.74
CA ASP A 60 -3.15 -4.62 -8.43
C ASP A 60 -1.68 -5.02 -8.22
N ASP A 61 -0.87 -4.18 -7.58
CA ASP A 61 0.54 -4.48 -7.29
C ASP A 61 0.75 -5.23 -5.97
N ARG A 62 -0.32 -5.44 -5.21
CA ARG A 62 -0.32 -6.28 -4.00
C ARG A 62 0.10 -7.70 -4.31
N LEU A 63 0.88 -8.28 -3.41
CA LEU A 63 1.29 -9.69 -3.48
C LEU A 63 1.28 -10.29 -2.07
N ASN A 64 0.79 -11.52 -1.91
CA ASN A 64 0.80 -12.23 -0.63
C ASN A 64 0.18 -11.44 0.55
N LEU A 65 -0.86 -10.66 0.28
CA LEU A 65 -1.71 -10.04 1.30
C LEU A 65 -3.01 -10.82 1.45
N THR A 66 -3.58 -10.78 2.65
CA THR A 66 -4.86 -11.40 2.96
C THR A 66 -5.73 -10.44 3.77
N ASN A 67 -7.03 -10.44 3.50
CA ASN A 67 -7.95 -9.54 4.18
C ASN A 67 -8.04 -9.81 5.69
N HIS A 68 -8.11 -8.75 6.48
CA HIS A 68 -8.37 -8.85 7.92
C HIS A 68 -9.77 -9.47 8.16
N PRO A 69 -9.94 -10.45 9.07
CA PRO A 69 -11.22 -11.14 9.26
C PRO A 69 -12.27 -10.30 9.99
N GLU A 70 -11.86 -9.29 10.76
CA GLU A 70 -12.79 -8.36 11.42
C GLU A 70 -13.47 -7.45 10.39
N SER A 71 -14.79 -7.56 10.27
CA SER A 71 -15.59 -6.78 9.33
C SER A 71 -15.52 -5.27 9.58
N GLU A 72 -15.22 -4.85 10.80
CA GLU A 72 -15.03 -3.45 11.18
C GLU A 72 -13.80 -2.81 10.51
N ARG A 73 -12.88 -3.61 9.96
CA ARG A 73 -11.74 -3.15 9.16
C ARG A 73 -12.09 -2.92 7.69
N TRP A 74 -13.28 -3.33 7.27
CA TRP A 74 -13.76 -3.30 5.89
C TRP A 74 -14.97 -2.39 5.74
N VAL A 75 -14.90 -1.20 6.35
CA VAL A 75 -16.00 -0.23 6.36
C VAL A 75 -15.94 0.66 5.12
N GLY A 76 -17.04 0.70 4.37
CA GLY A 76 -17.24 1.59 3.25
C GLY A 76 -18.48 1.19 2.44
N CYS A 77 -18.75 1.90 1.34
CA CYS A 77 -19.90 1.66 0.47
C CYS A 77 -19.63 0.52 -0.51
N CYS A 78 -18.57 0.65 -1.31
CA CYS A 78 -18.22 -0.30 -2.38
C CYS A 78 -16.86 -1.00 -2.16
N GLY A 79 -16.13 -0.59 -1.14
CA GLY A 79 -14.83 -1.10 -0.74
C GLY A 79 -14.41 -0.43 0.58
N PRO A 80 -13.28 -0.82 1.19
CA PRO A 80 -12.81 -0.19 2.40
C PRO A 80 -12.47 1.29 2.17
N SER A 81 -13.00 2.13 3.05
CA SER A 81 -12.54 3.51 3.24
C SER A 81 -11.30 3.51 4.16
N ALA A 82 -10.57 4.63 4.18
CA ALA A 82 -9.40 4.79 5.05
C ALA A 82 -9.71 4.47 6.52
N GLY A 83 -8.72 3.99 7.28
CA GLY A 83 -8.92 3.60 8.67
C GLY A 83 -7.77 2.77 9.24
N MET A 84 -8.13 1.82 10.11
CA MET A 84 -7.16 0.87 10.67
C MET A 84 -6.69 -0.14 9.62
N PRO A 85 -5.52 -0.79 9.82
CA PRO A 85 -5.05 -1.85 8.93
C PRO A 85 -6.10 -2.90 8.63
N ASN A 86 -6.28 -3.17 7.34
CA ASN A 86 -7.25 -4.14 6.81
C ASN A 86 -6.59 -5.21 5.94
N GLN A 87 -5.29 -5.11 5.69
CA GLN A 87 -4.49 -6.07 4.96
C GLN A 87 -3.42 -6.70 5.87
N LEU A 88 -3.44 -8.03 5.94
CA LEU A 88 -2.48 -8.85 6.69
C LEU A 88 -1.41 -9.41 5.76
N CYS A 89 -0.21 -9.63 6.29
CA CYS A 89 0.79 -10.44 5.64
C CYS A 89 0.28 -11.88 5.53
N GLY A 90 0.08 -12.39 4.33
CA GLY A 90 -0.45 -13.74 4.09
C GLY A 90 0.43 -14.88 4.61
N LYS A 91 1.66 -14.59 5.04
CA LYS A 91 2.59 -15.59 5.63
C LYS A 91 2.56 -15.62 7.16
N CYS A 92 2.67 -14.46 7.82
CA CYS A 92 2.78 -14.39 9.29
C CYS A 92 1.58 -13.78 9.99
N GLY A 93 0.59 -13.26 9.26
CA GLY A 93 -0.62 -12.66 9.81
C GLY A 93 -0.43 -11.27 10.43
N ALA A 94 0.75 -10.64 10.29
CA ALA A 94 0.95 -9.27 10.77
C ALA A 94 0.07 -8.29 9.97
N GLU A 95 -0.59 -7.35 10.64
CA GLU A 95 -1.27 -6.20 10.01
C GLU A 95 -0.22 -5.28 9.37
N VAL A 96 -0.10 -5.27 8.04
CA VAL A 96 1.02 -4.61 7.34
C VAL A 96 0.59 -3.48 6.42
N ALA A 97 -0.69 -3.40 6.09
CA ALA A 97 -1.19 -2.43 5.13
C ALA A 97 -2.67 -2.11 5.32
N THR A 98 -3.08 -1.03 4.68
CA THR A 98 -4.47 -0.62 4.53
C THR A 98 -4.74 -0.39 3.05
N GLU A 99 -5.74 -1.09 2.54
CA GLU A 99 -6.38 -0.83 1.26
C GLU A 99 -7.45 0.25 1.43
N VAL A 100 -7.38 1.26 0.59
CA VAL A 100 -8.43 2.27 0.42
C VAL A 100 -8.95 2.10 -1.00
N SER A 101 -10.21 1.71 -1.13
CA SER A 101 -10.83 1.42 -2.43
C SER A 101 -12.35 1.62 -2.42
N ASP A 102 -12.85 2.54 -1.61
CA ASP A 102 -14.25 2.90 -1.59
C ASP A 102 -14.57 3.85 -2.75
N CYS A 103 -15.72 3.70 -3.43
CA CYS A 103 -15.99 4.35 -4.71
C CYS A 103 -16.08 5.90 -4.67
N TRP A 104 -16.07 6.49 -3.47
CA TRP A 104 -16.07 7.92 -3.18
C TRP A 104 -14.74 8.36 -2.53
N THR A 105 -13.70 7.54 -2.71
CA THR A 105 -12.32 7.79 -2.33
C THR A 105 -11.41 7.45 -3.52
N SER A 106 -10.19 7.97 -3.51
CA SER A 106 -9.15 7.48 -4.40
C SER A 106 -8.61 6.14 -3.95
N TYR A 107 -8.12 5.34 -4.90
CA TYR A 107 -7.70 3.98 -4.67
C TYR A 107 -6.19 3.87 -4.48
N TYR A 108 -5.78 3.19 -3.42
CA TYR A 108 -4.38 2.91 -3.12
C TYR A 108 -4.26 1.86 -2.02
N VAL A 109 -3.06 1.30 -1.88
CA VAL A 109 -2.67 0.56 -0.67
C VAL A 109 -1.51 1.31 -0.05
N HIS A 110 -1.59 1.58 1.25
CA HIS A 110 -0.49 2.14 2.02
C HIS A 110 0.02 1.14 3.05
N PHE A 111 1.31 1.19 3.36
CA PHE A 111 1.97 0.23 4.24
C PHE A 111 2.38 0.85 5.58
N GLU A 112 2.24 0.06 6.64
CA GLU A 112 2.65 0.41 8.00
C GLU A 112 4.19 0.50 8.08
N GLN A 113 4.73 1.68 8.38
CA GLN A 113 6.18 1.97 8.36
C GLN A 113 7.00 1.03 9.24
N ASP A 114 6.53 0.76 10.47
CA ASP A 114 7.29 -0.08 11.41
C ASP A 114 7.20 -1.58 11.11
N LYS A 115 6.33 -1.98 10.18
CA LYS A 115 6.04 -3.38 9.86
C LYS A 115 6.47 -3.77 8.45
N THR A 116 6.96 -2.80 7.68
CA THR A 116 7.36 -2.98 6.29
C THR A 116 8.65 -2.27 5.97
N ASP A 117 9.34 -2.74 4.93
CA ASP A 117 10.60 -2.16 4.48
C ASP A 117 10.72 -2.36 2.96
N LEU A 118 11.50 -1.50 2.30
CA LEU A 118 11.83 -1.66 0.89
C LEU A 118 13.02 -2.61 0.75
N MET A 119 12.92 -3.51 -0.23
CA MET A 119 13.99 -4.41 -0.59
C MET A 119 14.37 -4.16 -2.05
N ALA A 120 15.63 -3.81 -2.32
CA ALA A 120 16.09 -3.59 -3.68
C ALA A 120 16.29 -4.92 -4.41
N GLU A 121 16.11 -4.92 -5.72
CA GLU A 121 16.38 -6.10 -6.55
C GLU A 121 17.84 -6.54 -6.50
N SER A 122 18.76 -5.61 -6.24
CA SER A 122 20.20 -5.86 -6.05
C SER A 122 20.58 -6.55 -4.74
N ASP A 123 19.64 -6.67 -3.79
CA ASP A 123 19.89 -7.30 -2.48
C ASP A 123 19.68 -8.82 -2.51
N LEU A 124 19.36 -9.38 -3.68
CA LEU A 124 19.24 -10.82 -3.96
C LEU A 124 20.59 -11.46 -4.33
#